data_AF-A0A914LIL7-F1
#
_entry.id   AF-A0A914LIL7-F1
#
_cell.length_a   1.000
_cell.length_b   1.000
_cell.length_c   1.000
_cell.angle_alpha   90.00
_cell.angle_beta   90.00
_cell.angle_gamma   90.00
#
_symmetry.space_group_name_H-M   'P 1'
#
loop_
_entity.id
_entity.type
_entity.pdbx_description
1 polymer ?
#
loop_
_entity_poly.entity_id
_entity_poly.type
_entity_poly.pdbx_seq_one_letter_code
_entity_poly.pdbx_strand_id
1 'polypeptide(L)' 'MVRVIIKGGVWKNTEDEILKAAIMKYGKNQWSRIASLLHRKSAKQCKARWYEWLAP' A
#
# COMPACT_ATOMS: atom_id res chain seq x y z
N MET A 1 17.63 -11.52 17.93
CA MET A 1 17.17 -10.13 17.85
C MET A 1 16.04 -10.04 16.83
N VAL A 2 14.79 -10.03 17.29
CA VAL A 2 13.64 -9.91 16.38
C VAL A 2 13.71 -8.51 15.77
N ARG A 3 13.96 -8.40 14.46
CA ARG A 3 13.83 -7.12 13.76
C ARG A 3 12.38 -6.69 13.93
N VAL A 4 12.14 -5.69 14.77
CA VAL A 4 10.86 -5.00 14.83
C VAL A 4 10.67 -4.35 13.46
N ILE A 5 9.91 -5.02 12.59
CA ILE A 5 9.56 -4.48 11.28
C ILE A 5 8.53 -3.39 11.57
N ILE A 6 8.98 -2.15 11.73
CA ILE A 6 8.09 -0.99 11.79
C ILE A 6 7.30 -0.98 10.48
N LYS A 7 6.00 -1.29 10.56
CA LYS A 7 5.07 -1.29 9.42
C LYS A 7 4.86 0.16 8.98
N GLY A 8 5.63 0.62 8.00
CA GLY A 8 5.51 1.99 7.50
C GLY A 8 6.80 2.67 7.07
N GLY A 9 7.73 1.92 6.45
CA GLY A 9 8.89 2.51 5.80
C GLY A 9 8.55 3.20 4.48
N VAL A 10 9.54 3.88 3.91
CA VAL A 10 9.52 4.52 2.58
C VAL A 10 8.83 3.64 1.54
N TRP A 11 8.00 4.27 0.71
CA TRP A 11 7.37 3.63 -0.43
C TRP A 11 8.40 3.39 -1.53
N LYS A 12 8.54 2.14 -1.94
CA LYS A 12 9.34 1.78 -3.12
C LYS A 12 8.48 1.86 -4.37
N ASN A 13 9.08 2.16 -5.51
CA ASN A 13 8.37 2.13 -6.80
C ASN A 13 7.65 0.79 -7.03
N THR A 14 8.24 -0.33 -6.64
CA THR A 14 7.59 -1.65 -6.73
C THR A 14 6.32 -1.73 -5.89
N GLU A 15 6.31 -1.13 -4.69
CA GLU A 15 5.11 -1.09 -3.84
C GLU A 15 4.03 -0.19 -4.44
N ASP A 16 4.42 0.95 -5.04
CA ASP A 16 3.51 1.87 -5.72
C ASP A 16 2.88 1.22 -6.97
N GLU A 17 3.65 0.47 -7.77
CA GLU A 17 3.12 -0.27 -8.93
C GLU A 17 2.17 -1.39 -8.50
N ILE A 18 2.50 -2.13 -7.45
CA ILE A 18 1.59 -3.12 -6.86
C ILE A 18 0.30 -2.44 -6.37
N LEU A 19 0.42 -1.28 -5.71
CA LEU A 19 -0.72 -0.51 -5.21
C LEU A 19 -1.64 -0.07 -6.36
N LYS A 20 -1.07 0.50 -7.44
CA LYS A 20 -1.82 0.88 -8.65
C LYS A 20 -2.53 -0.33 -9.27
N ALA A 21 -1.82 -1.42 -9.52
CA ALA A 21 -2.38 -2.62 -10.13
C ALA A 21 -3.49 -3.23 -9.25
N ALA A 22 -3.29 -3.25 -7.93
CA ALA A 22 -4.30 -3.74 -7.00
C ALA A 22 -5.55 -2.85 -6.97
N ILE A 23 -5.40 -1.53 -7.05
CA ILE A 23 -6.54 -0.60 -7.13
C ILE A 23 -7.28 -0.75 -8.45
N MET A 24 -6.57 -0.93 -9.58
CA MET A 24 -7.21 -1.23 -10.86
C MET A 24 -8.00 -2.54 -10.83
N LYS A 25 -7.52 -3.55 -10.10
CA LYS A 25 -8.17 -4.87 -10.00
C LYS A 25 -9.32 -4.94 -9.00
N TYR A 26 -9.15 -4.38 -7.81
CA TYR A 26 -10.10 -4.51 -6.68
C TYR A 26 -10.94 -3.25 -6.43
N GLY A 27 -10.55 -2.12 -7.04
CA GLY A 27 -11.16 -0.82 -6.79
C GLY A 27 -10.69 -0.14 -5.49
N LYS A 28 -11.01 1.14 -5.39
CA LYS A 28 -10.65 2.05 -4.28
C LYS A 28 -11.47 1.86 -2.99
N ASN A 29 -12.26 0.78 -2.89
CA ASN A 29 -13.08 0.49 -1.70
C ASN A 29 -12.51 -0.67 -0.87
N GLN A 30 -11.56 -1.44 -1.40
CA GLN A 30 -11.04 -2.66 -0.77
C GLN A 30 -9.59 -2.51 -0.28
N TRP A 31 -9.31 -1.45 0.50
CA TRP A 31 -7.96 -1.15 0.99
C TRP A 31 -7.34 -2.26 1.85
N SER A 32 -8.14 -2.99 2.63
CA SER A 32 -7.67 -4.13 3.43
C SER A 32 -7.14 -5.26 2.55
N ARG A 33 -7.79 -5.50 1.41
CA ARG A 33 -7.36 -6.50 0.44
C ARG A 33 -6.11 -6.04 -0.30
N ILE A 34 -6.05 -4.77 -0.68
CA ILE A 34 -4.86 -4.15 -1.28
C ILE A 34 -3.65 -4.25 -0.33
N ALA A 35 -3.83 -3.92 0.95
CA ALA A 35 -2.77 -4.01 1.95
C ALA A 35 -2.29 -5.44 2.20
N SER A 36 -3.14 -6.46 2.02
CA SER A 36 -2.70 -7.85 2.13
C SER A 36 -1.65 -8.24 1.07
N LEU A 37 -1.59 -7.54 -0.07
CA LEU A 37 -0.54 -7.74 -1.09
C LEU A 37 0.78 -7.06 -0.70
N LEU A 38 0.74 -6.12 0.25
CA LEU A 38 1.89 -5.32 0.68
C LEU A 38 2.26 -5.65 2.12
N HIS A 39 3.20 -6.58 2.31
CA HIS A 39 3.60 -7.12 3.62
C HIS A 39 3.95 -6.09 4.71
N ARG A 40 4.44 -4.90 4.32
CA ARG A 40 4.83 -3.84 5.27
C ARG A 40 3.94 -2.60 5.25
N LYS A 41 2.84 -2.61 4.51
CA LYS A 41 1.94 -1.47 4.38
C LYS A 41 0.56 -1.85 4.91
N SER A 42 0.00 -0.97 5.73
CA SER A 42 -1.37 -1.11 6.23
C SER A 42 -2.37 -0.53 5.24
N ALA A 43 -3.64 -0.91 5.38
CA ALA A 43 -4.74 -0.36 4.57
C ALA A 43 -4.80 1.17 4.65
N LYS A 44 -4.58 1.74 5.84
CA LYS A 44 -4.55 3.20 6.06
C LYS A 44 -3.40 3.86 5.30
N GLN A 45 -2.21 3.25 5.29
CA GLN A 45 -1.06 3.75 4.52
C GLN A 45 -1.30 3.64 3.02
N CYS A 46 -1.88 2.54 2.53
CA CYS A 46 -2.20 2.37 1.11
C CYS A 46 -3.20 3.43 0.64
N LYS A 47 -4.22 3.70 1.46
CA LYS A 47 -5.20 4.77 1.20
C LYS A 47 -4.52 6.14 1.16
N ALA A 48 -3.75 6.49 2.19
CA ALA A 48 -3.04 7.76 2.26
C ALA A 48 -2.11 7.95 1.05
N ARG A 49 -1.28 6.95 0.73
CA ARG A 49 -0.37 6.98 -0.42
C ARG A 49 -1.11 7.20 -1.74
N TRP A 50 -2.25 6.54 -1.92
CA TRP A 50 -3.05 6.74 -3.10
C TRP A 50 -3.51 8.18 -3.23
N TYR A 51 -4.18 8.73 -2.22
CA TYR A 51 -4.73 10.08 -2.29
C TYR A 51 -3.69 11.20 -2.24
N GLU A 52 -2.55 11.00 -1.58
CA GLU A 52 -1.52 12.03 -1.40
C GLU A 52 -0.48 12.06 -2.52
N TRP A 53 -0.22 10.93 -3.21
CA TRP A 53 0.90 10.80 -4.15
C TRP A 53 0.59 10.13 -5.49
N LEU A 54 -0.41 9.25 -5.57
CA LEU A 54 -0.65 8.43 -6.78
C LEU A 54 -1.93 8.80 -7.53
N ALA A 55 -2.88 9.47 -6.85
CA ALA A 55 -4.04 10.05 -7.48
C ALA A 55 -3.59 11.26 -8.32
N PRO A 56 -4.00 11.37 -9.59
CA PRO A 56 -3.75 12.54 -10.42
C PRO A 56 -4.50 13.78 -9.90
#